data_AF-A0AAD4MHM5-F1
#
_entry.id   AF-A0AAD4MHM5-F1
#
_cell.length_a   1.000
_cell.length_b   1.000
_cell.length_c   1.000
_cell.angle_alpha   90.00
_cell.angle_beta   90.00
_cell.angle_gamma   90.00
#
_symmetry.space_group_name_H-M   'P 1'
#
loop_
_entity.id
_entity.type
_entity.pdbx_description
1 polymer ?
#
loop_
_entity_poly.entity_id
_entity_poly.type
_entity_poly.pdbx_seq_one_letter_code
_entity_poly.pdbx_strand_id
1 'polypeptide(L)'
;MVDVARDQRWGRTMEGAGEDVHLGKPLRRGAREGLQGASLKAIDTMMACAKHFAAYGAAEAGLDYNTVDVSERTLREVYFPPFQAAFGAGALSAMSSFNEIPESPRTAMSG
;
A
#
# COMPACT_ATOMS: atom_id res chain seq x y z
N MET A 1 -1.79 7.56 0.92
CA MET A 1 -2.18 6.21 0.46
C MET A 1 -1.04 5.72 -0.43
N VAL A 2 -0.70 4.44 -0.36
CA VAL A 2 0.50 3.87 -1.01
C VAL A 2 0.18 2.75 -1.99
N ASP A 3 -1.10 2.49 -2.23
CA ASP A 3 -1.55 1.42 -3.11
C ASP A 3 -1.03 1.64 -4.53
N VAL A 4 -0.75 0.54 -5.21
CA VAL A 4 -0.53 0.51 -6.65
C VAL A 4 -1.88 0.24 -7.29
N ALA A 5 -2.29 1.06 -8.25
CA ALA A 5 -3.54 0.91 -8.97
C ALA A 5 -3.26 0.77 -10.46
N ARG A 6 -3.89 -0.22 -11.10
CA ARG A 6 -3.77 -0.49 -12.55
C ARG A 6 -5.13 -0.54 -13.25
N ASP A 7 -6.20 -0.25 -12.51
CA ASP A 7 -7.55 -0.18 -13.04
C ASP A 7 -8.10 1.23 -12.88
N GLN A 8 -8.20 1.95 -14.01
CA GLN A 8 -8.65 3.35 -14.04
C GLN A 8 -10.14 3.52 -13.68
N ARG A 9 -10.90 2.43 -13.57
CA ARG A 9 -12.28 2.46 -13.07
C ARG A 9 -12.34 2.65 -11.55
N TRP A 10 -11.27 2.28 -10.84
CA TRP A 10 -11.22 2.41 -9.39
C TRP A 10 -11.04 3.88 -8.99
N GLY A 11 -12.11 4.49 -8.45
CA GLY A 11 -12.16 5.92 -8.14
C GLY A 11 -11.08 6.40 -7.16
N ARG A 12 -10.50 5.49 -6.38
CA ARG A 12 -9.42 5.80 -5.41
C ARG A 12 -8.03 5.85 -6.05
N THR A 13 -7.90 5.61 -7.36
CA THR A 13 -6.64 5.81 -8.10
C THR A 13 -6.09 7.23 -7.90
N MET A 14 -6.97 8.22 -7.71
CA MET A 14 -6.61 9.62 -7.44
C MET A 14 -5.84 9.83 -6.12
N GLU A 15 -5.90 8.90 -5.16
CA GLU A 15 -5.21 9.01 -3.88
C GLU A 15 -3.77 8.47 -3.92
N GLY A 16 -3.43 7.72 -4.97
CA GLY A 16 -2.18 6.98 -5.11
C GLY A 16 -1.15 7.72 -5.96
N ALA A 17 0.00 7.06 -6.15
CA ALA A 17 1.09 7.55 -7.01
C ALA A 17 1.13 6.84 -8.37
N GLY A 18 -0.03 6.33 -8.82
CA GLY A 18 -0.18 5.58 -10.06
C GLY A 18 0.24 4.10 -9.96
N GLU A 19 0.65 3.55 -11.10
CA GLU A 19 0.85 2.11 -11.32
C GLU A 19 2.27 1.60 -11.09
N ASP A 20 3.25 2.51 -10.99
CA ASP A 20 4.66 2.15 -10.92
C ASP A 20 5.18 2.01 -9.48
N VAL A 21 5.85 0.88 -9.24
CA VAL A 21 6.39 0.52 -7.94
C VAL A 21 7.63 1.35 -7.62
N HIS A 22 8.45 1.66 -8.61
CA HIS A 22 9.72 2.36 -8.41
C HIS A 22 9.50 3.85 -8.12
N LEU A 23 8.71 4.52 -8.95
CA LEU A 23 8.38 5.94 -8.88
C LEU A 23 7.62 6.29 -7.61
N GLY A 24 6.69 5.43 -7.18
CA GLY A 24 5.90 5.77 -6.02
C GLY A 24 6.67 5.69 -4.69
N LYS A 25 7.78 4.94 -4.60
CA LYS A 25 8.60 4.86 -3.37
C LYS A 25 9.14 6.24 -2.90
N PRO A 26 9.85 7.04 -3.72
CA PRO A 26 10.34 8.35 -3.30
C PRO A 26 9.21 9.34 -2.99
N LEU A 27 8.09 9.31 -3.73
CA LEU A 27 6.92 10.16 -3.45
C LEU A 27 6.34 9.90 -2.06
N ARG A 28 6.25 8.62 -1.67
CA ARG A 28 5.73 8.19 -0.36
C ARG A 28 6.68 8.55 0.78
N ARG A 29 8.00 8.43 0.54
CA ARG A 29 9.02 8.92 1.47
C ARG A 29 8.87 10.43 1.70
N GLY A 30 8.74 11.23 0.64
CA GLY A 30 8.52 12.67 0.75
C GLY A 30 7.24 13.03 1.52
N ALA A 31 6.13 12.31 1.26
CA ALA A 31 4.88 12.50 2.01
C ALA A 31 5.04 12.21 3.51
N ARG A 32 5.77 11.14 3.87
CA ARG A 32 6.11 10.84 5.27
C ARG A 32 6.99 11.92 5.88
N GLU A 33 8.01 12.39 5.17
CA GLU A 33 8.94 13.42 5.65
C GLU A 33 8.20 14.72 5.93
N GLY A 34 7.28 15.13 5.05
CA GLY A 34 6.43 16.30 5.25
C GLY A 34 5.47 16.17 6.43
N LEU A 35 4.92 14.99 6.69
CA LEU A 35 4.01 14.78 7.83
C LEU A 35 4.75 14.67 9.16
N GLN A 36 5.76 13.81 9.25
CA GLN A 36 6.37 13.43 10.53
C GLN A 36 7.60 14.28 10.91
N GLY A 37 8.19 15.02 9.95
CA GLY A 37 9.42 15.77 10.17
C GLY A 37 10.55 14.91 10.79
N ALA A 38 11.41 15.58 11.56
CA ALA A 38 12.49 14.95 12.31
C ALA A 38 12.06 14.46 13.70
N SER A 39 10.96 15.01 14.26
CA SER A 39 10.49 14.67 15.61
C SER A 39 8.99 14.87 15.74
N LEU A 40 8.28 13.81 16.13
CA LEU A 40 6.84 13.85 16.41
C LEU A 40 6.46 14.63 17.68
N LYS A 41 7.45 15.17 18.39
CA LYS A 41 7.21 16.09 19.52
C LYS A 41 7.01 17.53 19.05
N ALA A 42 7.34 17.85 17.81
CA ALA A 42 7.17 19.19 17.27
C ALA A 42 5.68 19.45 16.97
N ILE A 43 5.24 20.68 17.23
CA ILE A 43 3.81 21.06 17.16
C ILE A 43 3.24 21.07 15.72
N ASP A 44 4.12 21.08 14.73
CA ASP A 44 3.82 21.13 13.30
C ASP A 44 3.98 19.76 12.61
N THR A 45 4.13 18.69 13.40
CA THR A 45 4.28 17.33 12.89
C THR A 45 3.10 16.43 13.27
N MET A 46 2.82 15.44 12.43
CA MET A 46 1.80 14.42 12.64
C MET A 46 2.33 13.04 12.24
N MET A 47 1.93 12.01 12.99
CA MET A 47 2.27 10.62 12.66
C MET A 47 1.68 10.22 11.30
N ALA A 48 2.49 9.63 10.43
CA ALA A 48 2.04 9.08 9.16
C ALA A 48 1.45 7.67 9.35
N CYS A 49 0.42 7.39 8.55
CA CYS A 49 -0.24 6.10 8.48
C CYS A 49 -0.19 5.57 7.05
N ALA A 50 0.51 4.46 6.82
CA ALA A 50 0.55 3.81 5.53
C ALA A 50 -0.77 3.08 5.27
N LYS A 51 -1.41 3.33 4.13
CA LYS A 51 -2.72 2.72 3.80
C LYS A 51 -2.85 2.46 2.29
N HIS A 52 -3.55 1.42 1.85
CA HIS A 52 -4.38 0.48 2.64
C HIS A 52 -3.75 -0.92 2.61
N PHE A 53 -3.28 -1.40 3.76
CA PHE A 53 -2.51 -2.65 3.84
C PHE A 53 -3.44 -3.87 3.73
N ALA A 54 -3.49 -4.62 2.62
CA ALA A 54 -2.69 -4.49 1.39
C ALA A 54 -3.50 -4.78 0.10
N ALA A 55 -2.87 -4.53 -1.06
CA ALA A 55 -3.36 -4.86 -2.40
C ALA A 55 -4.71 -4.25 -2.82
N TYR A 56 -5.20 -3.25 -2.10
CA TYR A 56 -6.54 -2.71 -2.29
C TYR A 56 -6.80 -2.09 -3.67
N GLY A 57 -5.77 -1.53 -4.32
CA GLY A 57 -5.86 -1.02 -5.69
C GLY A 57 -5.96 -2.10 -6.78
N ALA A 58 -6.02 -3.38 -6.40
CA ALA A 58 -6.23 -4.52 -7.30
C ALA A 58 -7.71 -4.97 -7.35
N ALA A 59 -8.63 -4.22 -6.74
CA ALA A 59 -10.04 -4.62 -6.63
C ALA A 59 -10.64 -4.95 -8.00
N GLU A 60 -11.27 -6.12 -8.10
CA GLU A 60 -11.79 -6.63 -9.36
C GLU A 60 -12.79 -5.67 -10.00
N ALA A 61 -12.68 -5.55 -11.32
CA ALA A 61 -13.46 -4.62 -12.15
C ALA A 61 -13.34 -3.13 -11.74
N GLY A 62 -12.37 -2.78 -10.90
CA GLY A 62 -12.22 -1.45 -10.32
C GLY A 62 -13.37 -1.05 -9.40
N LEU A 63 -14.16 -2.01 -8.93
CA LEU A 63 -15.23 -1.76 -7.97
C LEU A 63 -14.63 -1.61 -6.58
N ASP A 64 -14.90 -0.47 -5.94
CA ASP A 64 -14.37 -0.23 -4.61
C ASP A 64 -14.87 -1.29 -3.62
N TYR A 65 -14.01 -1.68 -2.66
CA TYR A 65 -14.26 -2.75 -1.67
C TYR A 65 -14.40 -4.17 -2.22
N ASN A 66 -14.30 -4.37 -3.54
CA ASN A 66 -14.49 -5.67 -4.15
C ASN A 66 -13.33 -6.64 -3.87
N THR A 67 -13.53 -7.91 -4.20
CA THR A 67 -12.52 -8.98 -4.09
C THR A 67 -11.21 -8.60 -4.79
N VAL A 68 -10.10 -9.04 -4.19
CA VAL A 68 -8.76 -8.99 -4.78
C VAL A 68 -8.22 -10.41 -4.83
N ASP A 69 -7.97 -10.92 -6.03
CA ASP A 69 -7.28 -12.20 -6.23
C ASP A 69 -5.94 -11.97 -6.95
N VAL A 70 -4.83 -12.13 -6.23
CA VAL A 70 -3.48 -11.93 -6.76
C VAL A 70 -2.54 -12.98 -6.19
N SER A 71 -1.58 -13.43 -7.02
CA SER A 71 -0.58 -14.39 -6.56
C SER A 71 0.32 -13.82 -5.45
N GLU A 72 0.87 -14.69 -4.60
CA GLU A 72 1.87 -14.29 -3.60
C GLU A 72 3.08 -13.57 -4.22
N ARG A 73 3.51 -14.01 -5.41
CA ARG A 73 4.56 -13.34 -6.17
C ARG A 73 4.17 -11.89 -6.49
N THR A 74 2.95 -11.67 -7.00
CA THR A 74 2.44 -10.33 -7.30
C THR A 74 2.36 -9.46 -6.04
N LEU A 75 1.93 -10.02 -4.91
CA LEU A 75 1.96 -9.29 -3.63
C LEU A 75 3.37 -8.83 -3.28
N ARG A 76 4.35 -9.73 -3.34
CA ARG A 76 5.75 -9.44 -2.98
C ARG A 76 6.44 -8.48 -3.95
N GLU A 77 6.17 -8.60 -5.25
CA GLU A 77 6.84 -7.81 -6.30
C GLU A 77 6.16 -6.45 -6.55
N VAL A 78 4.84 -6.33 -6.33
CA VAL A 78 4.06 -5.14 -6.71
C VAL A 78 3.45 -4.43 -5.51
N TYR A 79 2.72 -5.15 -4.65
CA TYR A 79 1.85 -4.51 -3.66
C TYR A 79 2.50 -4.26 -2.30
N PHE A 80 3.45 -5.10 -1.87
CA PHE A 80 4.20 -4.90 -0.63
C PHE A 80 5.35 -3.89 -0.70
N PRO A 81 6.10 -3.74 -1.81
CA PRO A 81 7.25 -2.83 -1.84
C PRO A 81 6.93 -1.36 -1.48
N PRO A 82 5.77 -0.78 -1.84
CA PRO A 82 5.38 0.55 -1.36
C PRO A 82 5.24 0.65 0.16
N PHE A 83 4.65 -0.36 0.81
CA PHE A 83 4.54 -0.40 2.27
C PHE A 83 5.89 -0.61 2.93
N GLN A 84 6.71 -1.52 2.41
CA GLN A 84 8.09 -1.71 2.88
C GLN A 84 8.89 -0.42 2.80
N ALA A 85 8.75 0.36 1.72
CA ALA A 85 9.38 1.67 1.61
C ALA A 85 8.82 2.69 2.60
N ALA A 86 7.51 2.71 2.84
CA ALA A 86 6.89 3.59 3.83
C ALA A 86 7.39 3.30 5.26
N PHE A 87 7.45 2.02 5.64
CA PHE A 87 8.01 1.59 6.93
C PHE A 87 9.51 1.79 7.02
N GLY A 88 10.26 1.51 5.95
CA GLY A 88 11.70 1.79 5.86
C GLY A 88 12.02 3.28 5.96
N ALA A 89 11.10 4.15 5.54
CA ALA A 89 11.17 5.60 5.76
C ALA A 89 10.70 6.02 7.16
N GLY A 90 10.25 5.10 8.01
CA GLY A 90 9.85 5.35 9.39
C GLY A 90 8.41 5.79 9.58
N ALA A 91 7.47 5.39 8.70
CA ALA A 91 6.05 5.40 9.04
C ALA A 91 5.80 4.49 10.26
N LEU A 92 4.97 4.94 11.20
CA LEU A 92 4.80 4.25 12.50
C LEU A 92 3.50 3.47 12.62
N SER A 93 2.61 3.60 11.65
CA SER A 93 1.32 2.90 11.66
C SER A 93 0.91 2.49 10.25
N ALA A 94 0.05 1.48 10.17
CA ALA A 94 -0.68 1.15 8.97
C ALA A 94 -2.16 0.96 9.25
N MET A 95 -2.97 1.24 8.23
CA MET A 95 -4.40 1.01 8.22
C MET A 95 -4.69 -0.17 7.29
N SER A 96 -5.48 -1.13 7.78
CA SER A 96 -5.91 -2.29 7.00
C SER A 96 -6.70 -1.88 5.76
N SER A 97 -6.62 -2.69 4.71
CA SER A 97 -7.56 -2.63 3.59
C SER A 97 -8.89 -3.29 3.92
N PHE A 98 -9.87 -3.07 3.06
CA PHE A 98 -11.21 -3.65 3.18
C PHE A 98 -11.37 -4.96 2.40
N ASN A 99 -10.56 -5.16 1.36
CA ASN A 99 -10.66 -6.33 0.50
C ASN A 99 -10.18 -7.60 1.21
N GLU A 100 -10.75 -8.73 0.83
CA GLU A 100 -10.15 -10.04 1.08
C GLU A 100 -8.91 -10.22 0.19
N ILE A 101 -7.96 -11.02 0.65
CA ILE A 101 -6.85 -11.53 -0.14
C ILE A 101 -6.85 -13.05 0.09
N PRO A 102 -7.16 -13.85 -0.94
CA PRO A 102 -7.13 -15.30 -0.83
C PRO A 102 -5.77 -15.78 -0.33
N GLU A 103 -5.78 -16.75 0.57
CA GLU A 103 -4.56 -17.45 0.93
C GLU A 103 -4.03 -18.21 -0.30
N SER A 104 -2.72 -18.10 -0.54
CA SER A 104 -2.05 -18.84 -1.62
C SER A 104 -2.32 -20.34 -1.45
N PRO A 105 -2.67 -21.10 -2.52
CA PRO A 105 -2.86 -22.53 -2.42
C PRO A 105 -1.63 -23.19 -1.79
N ARG A 106 -1.76 -23.65 -0.54
CA ARG A 106 -0.74 -24.48 0.11
C ARG A 106 -0.74 -25.84 -0.56
N THR A 107 -0.02 -25.95 -1.67
CA THR A 107 0.34 -27.22 -2.27
C THR A 107 1.33 -27.90 -1.31
N ALA A 108 0.79 -28.68 -0.38
CA ALA A 108 1.45 -29.68 0.46
C ALA A 108 2.94 -29.39 0.81
N MET A 109 3.23 -28.34 1.57
CA MET A 109 4.48 -28.24 2.32
C MET A 109 4.12 -27.95 3.79
N SER A 110 3.83 -29.04 4.50
CA SER A 110 4.07 -29.13 5.94
C SER A 110 5.58 -29.23 6.17
N GLY A 111 6.16 -28.32 6.94
CA GLY A 111 7.57 -28.33 7.33
C GLY A 111 7.94 -27.08 8.08
#